data_AF-D0I8D3-F1
#
_entry.id   AF-D0I8D3-F1
#
_cell.length_a   1.000
_cell.length_b   1.000
_cell.length_c   1.000
_cell.angle_alpha   90.00
_cell.angle_beta   90.00
_cell.angle_gamma   90.00
#
_symmetry.space_group_name_H-M   'P 1'
#
loop_
_entity.id
_entity.type
_entity.pdbx_description
1 polymer ?
#
loop_
_entity_poly.entity_id
_entity_poly.type
_entity_poly.pdbx_seq_one_letter_code
_entity_poly.pdbx_strand_id
1 'polypeptide(L)'
;MNTEMEKLEAAAVAVANNGYLVNVSENMKDFTPEDYQTFYSNMVAWLEPTKTRLQVGLERLRRENDRSLDPVIAAFEHNILDESGEGCVKSDSHAVLFNKSCHTYFEQVYSAPLSCYAPSFETLHLRDASLLLFSKDSFEMMGACFAQEVHALPQLQRMYQGHLALRDKCHNDWAQVSRFYDVHFDGTEARHAEDLRQTLFGVVDTKPRMTLFKSGFISMICLLTQFWKSLEVRTA
;
A
#
# COMPACT_ATOMS: atom_id res chain seq x y z
N MET A 1 0.96 -26.26 1.23
CA MET A 1 1.68 -24.98 1.33
C MET A 1 1.23 -24.00 0.25
N ASN A 2 1.24 -24.38 -1.04
CA ASN A 2 0.71 -23.52 -2.12
C ASN A 2 -0.75 -23.07 -1.89
N THR A 3 -1.61 -24.01 -1.49
CA THR A 3 -3.03 -23.76 -1.17
C THR A 3 -3.28 -22.92 0.09
N GLU A 4 -2.28 -22.70 0.94
CA GLU A 4 -2.43 -21.84 2.12
C GLU A 4 -2.09 -20.40 1.79
N MET A 5 -1.07 -20.17 0.96
CA MET A 5 -0.72 -18.83 0.48
C MET A 5 -1.80 -18.27 -0.43
N GLU A 6 -2.34 -19.08 -1.35
CA GLU A 6 -3.48 -18.69 -2.20
C GLU A 6 -4.68 -18.20 -1.36
N LYS A 7 -4.90 -18.80 -0.18
CA LYS A 7 -5.97 -18.36 0.75
C LYS A 7 -5.64 -17.04 1.43
N LEU A 8 -4.38 -16.83 1.82
CA LEU A 8 -3.93 -15.56 2.40
C LEU A 8 -4.06 -14.44 1.37
N GLU A 9 -3.58 -14.68 0.15
CA GLU A 9 -3.68 -13.74 -0.97
C GLU A 9 -5.14 -13.38 -1.27
N ALA A 10 -6.01 -14.38 -1.37
CA ALA A 10 -7.44 -14.16 -1.55
C ALA A 10 -8.06 -13.30 -0.43
N ALA A 11 -7.61 -13.47 0.82
CA ALA A 11 -8.06 -12.65 1.94
C ALA A 11 -7.58 -11.19 1.83
N ALA A 12 -6.33 -10.96 1.43
CA ALA A 12 -5.80 -9.62 1.17
C ALA A 12 -6.56 -8.91 0.04
N VAL A 13 -6.78 -9.61 -1.07
CA VAL A 13 -7.56 -9.10 -2.21
C VAL A 13 -9.00 -8.79 -1.79
N ALA A 14 -9.61 -9.60 -0.94
CA ALA A 14 -10.96 -9.33 -0.43
C ALA A 14 -11.03 -8.03 0.39
N VAL A 15 -10.02 -7.73 1.20
CA VAL A 15 -9.96 -6.46 1.96
C VAL A 15 -9.80 -5.25 1.04
N ALA A 16 -9.09 -5.38 -0.07
CA ALA A 16 -8.99 -4.32 -1.07
C ALA A 16 -10.30 -4.13 -1.89
N ASN A 17 -11.28 -5.04 -1.76
CA ASN A 17 -12.62 -4.93 -2.34
C ASN A 17 -13.67 -4.49 -1.30
N ASN A 18 -13.28 -3.67 -0.34
CA ASN A 18 -14.19 -3.11 0.68
C ASN A 18 -15.12 -2.03 0.11
N GLY A 19 -16.19 -1.71 0.84
CA GLY A 19 -17.21 -0.75 0.42
C GLY A 19 -16.67 0.65 0.14
N TYR A 20 -15.68 1.12 0.91
CA TYR A 20 -15.07 2.44 0.69
C TYR A 20 -14.29 2.51 -0.64
N LEU A 21 -13.44 1.52 -0.94
CA LEU A 21 -12.70 1.49 -2.20
C LEU A 21 -13.61 1.27 -3.42
N VAL A 22 -14.71 0.52 -3.25
CA VAL A 22 -15.76 0.43 -4.28
C VAL A 22 -16.41 1.79 -4.51
N ASN A 23 -16.77 2.51 -3.44
CA ASN A 23 -17.32 3.87 -3.53
C ASN A 23 -16.34 4.85 -4.21
N VAL A 24 -15.06 4.80 -3.86
CA VAL A 24 -14.00 5.58 -4.55
C VAL A 24 -13.97 5.24 -6.04
N SER A 25 -13.99 3.95 -6.39
CA SER A 25 -13.93 3.51 -7.78
C SER A 25 -15.14 3.92 -8.62
N GLU A 26 -16.34 3.97 -8.03
CA GLU A 26 -17.60 4.14 -8.75
C GLU A 26 -18.14 5.57 -8.68
N ASN A 27 -17.89 6.27 -7.58
CA ASN A 27 -18.56 7.53 -7.22
C ASN A 27 -17.60 8.69 -6.93
N MET A 28 -16.28 8.56 -7.14
CA MET A 28 -15.33 9.67 -6.93
C MET A 28 -15.66 10.91 -7.78
N LYS A 29 -16.33 10.76 -8.93
CA LYS A 29 -16.82 11.88 -9.73
C LYS A 29 -17.85 12.77 -9.00
N ASP A 30 -18.54 12.19 -8.02
CA ASP A 30 -19.61 12.82 -7.25
C ASP A 30 -19.11 13.28 -5.86
N PHE A 31 -17.82 13.04 -5.54
CA PHE A 31 -17.22 13.52 -4.29
C PHE A 31 -17.24 15.04 -4.21
N THR A 32 -17.62 15.56 -3.06
CA THR A 32 -17.40 16.97 -2.71
C THR A 32 -15.90 17.23 -2.51
N PRO A 33 -15.45 18.51 -2.51
CA PRO A 33 -14.09 18.85 -2.12
C PRO A 33 -13.70 18.26 -0.76
N GLU A 34 -14.61 18.28 0.20
CA GLU A 34 -14.41 17.75 1.55
C GLU A 34 -14.25 16.21 1.56
N ASP A 35 -15.03 15.49 0.74
CA ASP A 35 -14.92 14.03 0.59
C ASP A 35 -13.55 13.64 0.02
N TYR A 36 -13.10 14.35 -1.02
CA TYR A 36 -11.80 14.08 -1.63
C TYR A 36 -10.65 14.44 -0.69
N GLN A 37 -10.76 15.55 0.05
CA GLN A 37 -9.76 15.91 1.07
C GLN A 37 -9.68 14.86 2.18
N THR A 38 -10.82 14.30 2.60
CA THR A 38 -10.88 13.20 3.55
C THR A 38 -10.19 11.95 3.00
N PHE A 39 -10.48 11.58 1.75
CA PHE A 39 -9.77 10.48 1.06
C PHE A 39 -8.25 10.73 1.05
N TYR A 40 -7.82 11.88 0.57
CA TYR A 40 -6.41 12.24 0.45
C TYR A 40 -5.67 12.19 1.79
N SER A 41 -6.21 12.86 2.83
CA SER A 41 -5.59 12.93 4.15
C SER A 41 -5.39 11.57 4.79
N ASN A 42 -6.32 10.64 4.58
CA ASN A 42 -6.19 9.29 5.13
C ASN A 42 -5.23 8.42 4.29
N MET A 43 -5.29 8.54 2.97
CA MET A 43 -4.40 7.78 2.08
C MET A 43 -2.95 8.21 2.20
N VAL A 44 -2.65 9.51 2.27
CA VAL A 44 -1.26 9.99 2.42
C VAL A 44 -0.66 9.50 3.73
N ALA A 45 -1.41 9.54 4.83
CA ALA A 45 -0.96 9.05 6.13
C ALA A 45 -0.75 7.53 6.19
N TRP A 46 -1.44 6.76 5.34
CA TRP A 46 -1.25 5.32 5.19
C TRP A 46 -0.03 4.98 4.31
N LEU A 47 0.12 5.67 3.17
CA LEU A 47 1.12 5.36 2.14
C LEU A 47 2.51 5.94 2.45
N GLU A 48 2.59 7.15 2.99
CA GLU A 48 3.88 7.81 3.28
C GLU A 48 4.84 6.98 4.15
N PRO A 49 4.39 6.28 5.20
CA PRO A 49 5.26 5.45 6.03
C PRO A 49 5.69 4.10 5.41
N THR A 50 5.26 3.74 4.18
CA THR A 50 5.61 2.45 3.54
C THR A 50 7.12 2.20 3.53
N LYS A 51 7.90 3.16 3.03
CA LYS A 51 9.36 3.10 3.05
C LYS A 51 9.91 2.89 4.46
N THR A 52 9.40 3.63 5.45
CA THR A 52 9.86 3.50 6.84
C THR A 52 9.56 2.12 7.40
N ARG A 53 8.38 1.55 7.12
CA ARG A 53 8.06 0.15 7.51
C ARG A 53 9.08 -0.81 6.93
N LEU A 54 9.35 -0.72 5.62
CA LEU A 54 10.34 -1.57 4.95
C LEU A 54 11.75 -1.40 5.55
N GLN A 55 12.18 -0.17 5.85
CA GLN A 55 13.47 0.10 6.49
C GLN A 55 13.59 -0.54 7.88
N VAL A 56 12.55 -0.42 8.71
CA VAL A 56 12.50 -1.08 10.02
C VAL A 56 12.58 -2.60 9.89
N GLY A 57 11.84 -3.17 8.94
CA GLY A 57 11.90 -4.60 8.63
C GLY A 57 13.29 -5.05 8.16
N LEU A 58 13.92 -4.28 7.27
CA LEU A 58 15.27 -4.56 6.78
C LEU A 58 16.32 -4.53 7.90
N GLU A 59 16.25 -3.54 8.80
CA GLU A 59 17.11 -3.49 9.98
C GLU A 59 16.91 -4.71 10.87
N ARG A 60 15.67 -5.17 11.04
CA ARG A 60 15.36 -6.37 11.81
C ARG A 60 15.99 -7.61 11.19
N LEU A 61 15.81 -7.82 9.88
CA LEU A 61 16.40 -8.96 9.16
C LEU A 61 17.92 -9.00 9.29
N ARG A 62 18.59 -7.84 9.11
CA ARG A 62 20.05 -7.74 9.20
C ARG A 62 20.59 -8.08 10.60
N ARG A 63 19.80 -7.88 11.67
CA ARG A 63 20.20 -8.20 13.05
C ARG A 63 20.17 -9.70 13.36
N GLU A 64 19.40 -10.49 12.61
CA GLU A 64 19.35 -11.95 12.80
C GLU A 64 20.66 -12.64 12.39
N ASN A 65 21.48 -11.98 11.55
CA ASN A 65 22.76 -12.50 11.07
C ASN A 65 22.67 -13.93 10.46
N ASP A 66 21.56 -14.22 9.80
CA ASP A 66 21.26 -15.50 9.13
C ASP A 66 21.33 -15.32 7.61
N ARG A 67 22.30 -15.98 6.97
CA ARG A 67 22.52 -15.90 5.51
C ARG A 67 21.36 -16.45 4.68
N SER A 68 20.50 -17.29 5.26
CA SER A 68 19.28 -17.73 4.57
C SER A 68 18.30 -16.58 4.30
N LEU A 69 18.47 -15.44 4.99
CA LEU A 69 17.68 -14.23 4.80
C LEU A 69 18.24 -13.29 3.72
N ASP A 70 19.45 -13.52 3.20
CA ASP A 70 20.09 -12.64 2.20
C ASP A 70 19.18 -12.35 0.99
N PRO A 71 18.44 -13.32 0.42
CA PRO A 71 17.49 -13.04 -0.66
C PRO A 71 16.35 -12.10 -0.24
N VAL A 72 15.81 -12.25 0.98
CA VAL A 72 14.73 -11.40 1.50
C VAL A 72 15.25 -9.99 1.77
N ILE A 73 16.48 -9.88 2.31
CA ILE A 73 17.18 -8.60 2.52
C ILE A 73 17.32 -7.87 1.17
N ALA A 74 17.78 -8.55 0.13
CA ALA A 74 17.94 -7.97 -1.20
C ALA A 74 16.59 -7.49 -1.79
N ALA A 75 15.51 -8.26 -1.62
CA ALA A 75 14.17 -7.86 -2.04
C ALA A 75 13.70 -6.59 -1.32
N PHE A 76 13.91 -6.51 0.01
CA PHE A 76 13.57 -5.30 0.78
C PHE A 76 14.39 -4.08 0.36
N GLU A 77 15.68 -4.24 0.10
CA GLU A 77 16.54 -3.16 -0.40
C GLU A 77 16.03 -2.64 -1.75
N HIS A 78 15.66 -3.54 -2.66
CA HIS A 78 15.09 -3.17 -3.96
C HIS A 78 13.78 -2.38 -3.79
N ASN A 79 12.84 -2.87 -2.97
CA ASN A 79 11.57 -2.16 -2.74
C ASN A 79 11.80 -0.78 -2.10
N ILE A 80 12.76 -0.64 -1.17
CA ILE A 80 13.10 0.65 -0.58
C ILE A 80 13.64 1.63 -1.62
N LEU A 81 14.42 1.15 -2.60
CA LEU A 81 14.92 1.99 -3.70
C LEU A 81 13.78 2.45 -4.60
N ASP A 82 12.87 1.56 -4.97
CA ASP A 82 11.68 1.88 -5.77
C ASP A 82 10.81 2.93 -5.05
N GLU A 83 10.49 2.70 -3.77
CA GLU A 83 9.75 3.64 -2.92
C GLU A 83 10.44 5.01 -2.79
N SER A 84 11.77 5.05 -2.92
CA SER A 84 12.57 6.29 -2.88
C SER A 84 12.65 7.02 -4.21
N GLY A 85 12.19 6.41 -5.32
CA GLY A 85 12.42 6.92 -6.68
C GLY A 85 13.85 6.67 -7.19
N GLU A 86 14.63 5.87 -6.47
CA GLU A 86 16.01 5.49 -6.81
C GLU A 86 16.10 4.10 -7.46
N GLY A 87 14.95 3.51 -7.78
CA GLY A 87 14.81 2.22 -8.44
C GLY A 87 15.36 2.15 -9.86
N CYS A 88 15.06 1.05 -10.53
CA CYS A 88 15.53 0.76 -11.89
C CYS A 88 15.17 1.85 -12.92
N VAL A 89 14.06 2.56 -12.70
CA VAL A 89 13.71 3.80 -13.40
C VAL A 89 13.72 4.92 -12.39
N LYS A 90 14.71 5.80 -12.46
CA LYS A 90 14.76 6.97 -11.57
C LYS A 90 13.52 7.83 -11.78
N SER A 91 12.78 8.06 -10.71
CA SER A 91 11.58 8.90 -10.67
C SER A 91 11.52 9.65 -9.37
N ASP A 92 10.47 10.45 -9.17
CA ASP A 92 10.12 10.88 -7.82
C ASP A 92 9.73 9.65 -6.98
N SER A 93 9.85 9.78 -5.65
CA SER A 93 9.36 8.75 -4.72
C SER A 93 7.86 8.54 -4.86
N HIS A 94 7.38 7.33 -4.53
CA HIS A 94 5.96 6.99 -4.61
C HIS A 94 5.08 7.96 -3.82
N ALA A 95 5.52 8.36 -2.62
CA ALA A 95 4.83 9.37 -1.81
C ALA A 95 4.75 10.74 -2.51
N VAL A 96 5.82 11.18 -3.20
CA VAL A 96 5.80 12.44 -3.95
C VAL A 96 4.88 12.33 -5.17
N LEU A 97 4.92 11.21 -5.89
CA LEU A 97 4.03 10.96 -7.02
C LEU A 97 2.56 10.95 -6.60
N PHE A 98 2.22 10.29 -5.49
CA PHE A 98 0.86 10.26 -4.95
C PHE A 98 0.37 11.68 -4.61
N ASN A 99 1.20 12.46 -3.90
CA ASN A 99 0.87 13.85 -3.57
C ASN A 99 0.64 14.69 -4.83
N LYS A 100 1.57 14.62 -5.81
CA LYS A 100 1.42 15.35 -7.09
C LYS A 100 0.14 14.94 -7.82
N SER A 101 -0.16 13.65 -7.89
CA SER A 101 -1.38 13.13 -8.51
C SER A 101 -2.64 13.73 -7.88
N CYS A 102 -2.75 13.66 -6.55
CA CYS A 102 -3.94 14.13 -5.84
C CYS A 102 -4.10 15.66 -5.90
N HIS A 103 -3.01 16.41 -5.74
CA HIS A 103 -3.05 17.88 -5.84
C HIS A 103 -3.49 18.34 -7.22
N THR A 104 -2.89 17.77 -8.27
CA THR A 104 -3.26 18.10 -9.65
C THR A 104 -4.70 17.72 -9.95
N TYR A 105 -5.15 16.52 -9.57
CA TYR A 105 -6.55 16.12 -9.78
C TYR A 105 -7.52 17.08 -9.09
N PHE A 106 -7.25 17.41 -7.82
CA PHE A 106 -8.13 18.27 -7.03
C PHE A 106 -8.22 19.68 -7.62
N GLU A 107 -7.08 20.25 -8.04
CA GLU A 107 -7.04 21.57 -8.68
C GLU A 107 -7.86 21.60 -9.97
N GLN A 108 -7.73 20.57 -10.82
CA GLN A 108 -8.47 20.50 -12.08
C GLN A 108 -9.96 20.22 -11.91
N VAL A 109 -10.35 19.42 -10.91
CA VAL A 109 -11.76 19.03 -10.70
C VAL A 109 -12.55 20.07 -9.93
N TYR A 110 -11.94 20.70 -8.93
CA TYR A 110 -12.60 21.61 -7.98
C TYR A 110 -12.14 23.06 -8.09
N SER A 111 -11.17 23.37 -8.96
CA SER A 111 -10.65 24.73 -9.16
C SER A 111 -10.16 25.39 -7.86
N ALA A 112 -9.57 24.60 -6.97
CA ALA A 112 -9.10 25.01 -5.66
C ALA A 112 -7.84 24.24 -5.27
N PRO A 113 -6.98 24.78 -4.38
CA PRO A 113 -5.82 24.05 -3.88
C PRO A 113 -6.25 22.95 -2.90
N LEU A 114 -5.59 21.79 -2.99
CA LEU A 114 -5.84 20.70 -2.06
C LEU A 114 -5.29 21.05 -0.67
N SER A 115 -6.17 21.00 0.33
CA SER A 115 -5.80 21.14 1.73
C SER A 115 -5.73 19.77 2.41
N CYS A 116 -4.99 19.68 3.50
CA CYS A 116 -4.88 18.45 4.30
C CYS A 116 -5.65 18.61 5.61
N TYR A 117 -6.57 17.69 5.88
CA TYR A 117 -7.18 17.50 7.18
C TYR A 117 -6.36 16.55 8.07
N ALA A 118 -6.67 16.58 9.36
CA ALA A 118 -6.16 15.59 10.29
C ALA A 118 -6.68 14.19 9.87
N PRO A 119 -5.80 13.19 9.69
CA PRO A 119 -6.23 11.82 9.42
C PRO A 119 -7.12 11.28 10.54
N SER A 120 -7.95 10.28 10.22
CA SER A 120 -8.78 9.63 11.24
C SER A 120 -7.92 8.95 12.30
N PHE A 121 -8.51 8.76 13.49
CA PHE A 121 -7.87 8.01 14.56
C PHE A 121 -7.48 6.60 14.09
N GLU A 122 -8.33 5.95 13.31
CA GLU A 122 -8.08 4.61 12.77
C GLU A 122 -6.93 4.58 11.76
N THR A 123 -6.75 5.65 10.96
CA THR A 123 -5.59 5.79 10.06
C THR A 123 -4.30 5.95 10.84
N LEU A 124 -4.30 6.78 11.89
CA LEU A 124 -3.14 6.95 12.77
C LEU A 124 -2.82 5.64 13.50
N HIS A 125 -3.85 4.91 13.94
CA HIS A 125 -3.68 3.58 14.53
C HIS A 125 -3.07 2.58 13.55
N LEU A 126 -3.57 2.51 12.31
CA LEU A 126 -2.99 1.67 11.25
C LEU A 126 -1.52 2.02 11.04
N ARG A 127 -1.18 3.31 10.90
CA ARG A 127 0.21 3.77 10.74
C ARG A 127 1.11 3.28 11.88
N ASP A 128 0.72 3.55 13.12
CA ASP A 128 1.57 3.27 14.27
C ASP A 128 1.66 1.77 14.57
N ALA A 129 0.54 1.05 14.45
CA ALA A 129 0.48 -0.40 14.68
C ALA A 129 1.20 -1.20 13.59
N SER A 130 1.14 -0.75 12.32
CA SER A 130 1.88 -1.39 11.24
C SER A 130 3.40 -1.19 11.39
N LEU A 131 3.86 0.00 11.80
CA LEU A 131 5.27 0.21 12.14
C LEU A 131 5.73 -0.70 13.28
N LEU A 132 4.92 -0.82 14.34
CA LEU A 132 5.20 -1.76 15.42
C LEU A 132 5.30 -3.19 14.91
N LEU A 133 4.36 -3.63 14.06
CA LEU A 133 4.35 -4.96 13.47
C LEU A 133 5.64 -5.26 12.68
N PHE A 134 6.16 -4.29 11.94
CA PHE A 134 7.43 -4.44 11.21
C PHE A 134 8.67 -4.48 12.11
N SER A 135 8.56 -4.01 13.35
CA SER A 135 9.66 -4.06 14.34
C SER A 135 9.73 -5.36 15.16
N LYS A 136 8.75 -6.27 15.00
CA LYS A 136 8.62 -7.53 15.74
C LYS A 136 9.54 -8.62 15.17
N ASP A 137 9.17 -9.87 15.40
CA ASP A 137 9.82 -11.05 14.85
C ASP A 137 9.92 -10.96 13.32
N SER A 138 11.04 -11.44 12.78
CA SER A 138 11.36 -11.36 11.35
C SER A 138 10.31 -12.04 10.48
N PHE A 139 9.77 -13.19 10.91
CA PHE A 139 8.75 -13.91 10.15
C PHE A 139 7.37 -13.26 10.25
N GLU A 140 7.01 -12.72 11.41
CA GLU A 140 5.79 -11.90 11.53
C GLU A 140 5.86 -10.66 10.62
N MET A 141 6.99 -9.97 10.63
CA MET A 141 7.22 -8.81 9.76
C MET A 141 7.11 -9.20 8.27
N MET A 142 7.74 -10.31 7.85
CA MET A 142 7.63 -10.81 6.47
C MET A 142 6.17 -11.08 6.08
N GLY A 143 5.38 -11.67 6.97
CA GLY A 143 3.95 -11.91 6.74
C GLY A 143 3.17 -10.61 6.57
N ALA A 144 3.46 -9.61 7.40
CA ALA A 144 2.84 -8.29 7.32
C ALA A 144 3.22 -7.54 6.02
N CYS A 145 4.48 -7.64 5.60
CA CYS A 145 4.95 -7.11 4.33
C CYS A 145 4.22 -7.76 3.15
N PHE A 146 4.17 -9.10 3.12
CA PHE A 146 3.48 -9.81 2.05
C PHE A 146 1.99 -9.44 1.95
N ALA A 147 1.31 -9.27 3.09
CA ALA A 147 -0.08 -8.79 3.11
C ALA A 147 -0.25 -7.39 2.50
N GLN A 148 0.68 -6.48 2.79
CA GLN A 148 0.67 -5.11 2.24
C GLN A 148 0.78 -5.12 0.72
N GLU A 149 1.73 -5.89 0.19
CA GLU A 149 2.03 -5.96 -1.26
C GLU A 149 0.88 -6.59 -2.04
N VAL A 150 0.34 -7.71 -1.56
CA VAL A 150 -0.80 -8.38 -2.23
C VAL A 150 -2.06 -7.50 -2.21
N HIS A 151 -2.24 -6.70 -1.14
CA HIS A 151 -3.34 -5.74 -1.04
C HIS A 151 -3.15 -4.51 -1.94
N ALA A 152 -1.91 -4.09 -2.23
CA ALA A 152 -1.60 -2.83 -2.89
C ALA A 152 -2.18 -2.75 -4.31
N LEU A 153 -1.96 -3.76 -5.16
CA LEU A 153 -2.38 -3.68 -6.57
C LEU A 153 -3.91 -3.51 -6.74
N PRO A 154 -4.79 -4.33 -6.12
CA PRO A 154 -6.23 -4.12 -6.23
C PRO A 154 -6.69 -2.77 -5.63
N GLN A 155 -6.06 -2.31 -4.55
CA GLN A 155 -6.33 -0.99 -3.97
C GLN A 155 -6.05 0.13 -5.00
N LEU A 156 -4.87 0.09 -5.62
CA LEU A 156 -4.44 1.07 -6.62
C LEU A 156 -5.35 1.06 -7.85
N GLN A 157 -5.79 -0.12 -8.30
CA GLN A 157 -6.74 -0.25 -9.41
C GLN A 157 -8.07 0.45 -9.11
N ARG A 158 -8.63 0.30 -7.91
CA ARG A 158 -9.87 0.98 -7.48
C ARG A 158 -9.68 2.49 -7.42
N MET A 159 -8.57 2.95 -6.84
CA MET A 159 -8.25 4.38 -6.76
C MET A 159 -8.09 5.00 -8.14
N TYR A 160 -7.38 4.32 -9.06
CA TYR A 160 -7.19 4.79 -10.42
C TYR A 160 -8.50 4.88 -11.20
N GLN A 161 -9.36 3.87 -11.06
CA GLN A 161 -10.69 3.85 -11.68
C GLN A 161 -11.54 5.06 -11.24
N GLY A 162 -11.45 5.46 -9.97
CA GLY A 162 -12.09 6.69 -9.48
C GLY A 162 -11.59 7.94 -10.19
N HIS A 163 -10.27 8.09 -10.32
CA HIS A 163 -9.66 9.25 -11.01
C HIS A 163 -10.01 9.28 -12.50
N LEU A 164 -10.13 8.12 -13.14
CA LEU A 164 -10.53 8.02 -14.54
C LEU A 164 -11.93 8.60 -14.82
N ALA A 165 -12.83 8.58 -13.84
CA ALA A 165 -14.21 9.04 -14.01
C ALA A 165 -14.32 10.54 -14.37
N LEU A 166 -13.30 11.35 -14.03
CA LEU A 166 -13.21 12.77 -14.37
C LEU A 166 -11.96 13.11 -15.20
N ARG A 167 -11.42 12.12 -15.94
CA ARG A 167 -10.24 12.31 -16.81
C ARG A 167 -10.38 13.50 -17.74
N ASP A 168 -11.55 13.74 -18.31
CA ASP A 168 -11.79 14.84 -19.25
C ASP A 168 -11.55 16.22 -18.62
N LYS A 169 -11.84 16.39 -17.32
CA LYS A 169 -11.54 17.64 -16.59
C LYS A 169 -10.03 17.85 -16.41
N CYS A 170 -9.27 16.76 -16.37
CA CYS A 170 -7.83 16.76 -16.18
C CYS A 170 -7.05 16.61 -17.50
N HIS A 171 -7.68 16.76 -18.68
CA HIS A 171 -7.10 16.33 -19.96
C HIS A 171 -5.64 16.77 -20.17
N ASN A 172 -5.33 18.03 -19.91
CA ASN A 172 -3.98 18.60 -20.14
C ASN A 172 -2.95 18.13 -19.09
N ASP A 173 -3.40 17.79 -17.90
CA ASP A 173 -2.56 17.41 -16.76
C ASP A 173 -2.71 15.93 -16.39
N TRP A 174 -3.39 15.14 -17.23
CA TRP A 174 -3.72 13.75 -16.94
C TRP A 174 -2.45 12.91 -16.73
N ALA A 175 -1.39 13.19 -17.47
CA ALA A 175 -0.11 12.51 -17.29
C ALA A 175 0.46 12.68 -15.88
N GLN A 176 0.20 13.82 -15.22
CA GLN A 176 0.62 14.05 -13.83
C GLN A 176 -0.30 13.35 -12.82
N VAL A 177 -1.61 13.29 -13.10
CA VAL A 177 -2.59 12.54 -12.31
C VAL A 177 -2.33 11.03 -12.39
N SER A 178 -2.08 10.49 -13.59
CA SER A 178 -1.91 9.05 -13.79
C SER A 178 -0.55 8.54 -13.37
N ARG A 179 0.49 9.40 -13.30
CA ARG A 179 1.88 8.97 -13.13
C ARG A 179 2.11 8.06 -11.93
N PHE A 180 1.49 8.38 -10.78
CA PHE A 180 1.58 7.54 -9.59
C PHE A 180 1.09 6.11 -9.87
N TYR A 181 -0.04 5.96 -10.55
CA TYR A 181 -0.60 4.65 -10.87
C TYR A 181 0.19 3.94 -11.98
N ASP A 182 0.62 4.68 -13.00
CA ASP A 182 1.34 4.13 -14.15
C ASP A 182 2.65 3.45 -13.74
N VAL A 183 3.40 4.00 -12.77
CA VAL A 183 4.64 3.37 -12.28
C VAL A 183 4.39 2.09 -11.47
N HIS A 184 3.21 1.94 -10.89
CA HIS A 184 2.82 0.72 -10.17
C HIS A 184 2.27 -0.35 -11.13
N PHE A 185 1.55 0.08 -12.19
CA PHE A 185 0.93 -0.81 -13.18
C PHE A 185 1.85 -1.29 -14.29
N ASP A 186 3.04 -0.68 -14.47
CA ASP A 186 4.04 -1.15 -15.44
C ASP A 186 4.64 -2.53 -15.11
N GLY A 187 4.10 -3.19 -14.08
CA GLY A 187 4.50 -4.49 -13.58
C GLY A 187 5.33 -4.42 -12.30
N THR A 188 5.67 -3.23 -11.79
CA THR A 188 6.45 -3.08 -10.56
C THR A 188 5.79 -3.74 -9.34
N GLU A 189 4.51 -3.46 -9.06
CA GLU A 189 3.82 -4.07 -7.90
C GLU A 189 3.59 -5.58 -8.04
N ALA A 190 3.23 -6.02 -9.26
CA ALA A 190 3.05 -7.44 -9.53
C ALA A 190 4.38 -8.21 -9.40
N ARG A 191 5.50 -7.57 -9.77
CA ARG A 191 6.84 -8.12 -9.56
C ARG A 191 7.22 -8.13 -8.08
N HIS A 192 6.95 -7.06 -7.32
CA HIS A 192 7.24 -7.03 -5.88
C HIS A 192 6.55 -8.16 -5.12
N ALA A 193 5.24 -8.35 -5.35
CA ALA A 193 4.49 -9.43 -4.73
C ALA A 193 5.01 -10.82 -5.15
N GLU A 194 5.32 -11.03 -6.43
CA GLU A 194 5.81 -12.30 -6.95
C GLU A 194 7.25 -12.61 -6.49
N ASP A 195 8.14 -11.62 -6.52
CA ASP A 195 9.53 -11.73 -6.08
C ASP A 195 9.57 -12.02 -4.57
N LEU A 196 8.76 -11.31 -3.77
CA LEU A 196 8.61 -11.63 -2.35
C LEU A 196 8.01 -13.01 -2.16
N ARG A 197 7.00 -13.40 -2.92
CA ARG A 197 6.41 -14.75 -2.84
C ARG A 197 7.47 -15.83 -3.05
N GLN A 198 8.24 -15.74 -4.14
CA GLN A 198 9.29 -16.70 -4.47
C GLN A 198 10.40 -16.72 -3.41
N THR A 199 10.81 -15.54 -2.95
CA THR A 199 11.90 -15.38 -2.00
C THR A 199 11.51 -15.88 -0.60
N LEU A 200 10.31 -15.58 -0.14
CA LEU A 200 9.81 -15.95 1.18
C LEU A 200 9.58 -17.46 1.31
N PHE A 201 9.20 -18.16 0.22
CA PHE A 201 9.00 -19.62 0.27
C PHE A 201 10.24 -20.41 0.65
N GLY A 202 11.43 -19.94 0.26
CA GLY A 202 12.68 -20.59 0.62
C GLY A 202 13.01 -20.45 2.11
N VAL A 203 12.44 -19.46 2.79
CA VAL A 203 12.81 -19.08 4.16
C VAL A 203 11.74 -19.48 5.18
N VAL A 204 10.46 -19.50 4.79
CA VAL A 204 9.33 -19.92 5.64
C VAL A 204 9.07 -21.43 5.46
N ASP A 205 10.11 -22.23 5.68
CA ASP A 205 10.19 -23.66 5.35
C ASP A 205 9.75 -24.60 6.48
N THR A 206 9.62 -24.09 7.71
CA THR A 206 9.20 -24.87 8.88
C THR A 206 7.82 -24.44 9.38
N LYS A 207 7.11 -25.38 10.05
CA LYS A 207 5.80 -25.09 10.67
C LYS A 207 5.84 -23.90 11.64
N PRO A 208 6.82 -23.75 12.55
CA PRO A 208 6.88 -22.59 13.45
C PRO A 208 7.04 -21.27 12.70
N ARG A 209 7.94 -21.19 11.71
CA ARG A 209 8.14 -20.00 10.87
C ARG A 209 6.87 -19.64 10.11
N MET A 210 6.19 -20.63 9.54
CA MET A 210 4.92 -20.44 8.84
C MET A 210 3.80 -19.94 9.76
N THR A 211 3.76 -20.38 11.01
CA THR A 211 2.79 -19.87 11.99
C THR A 211 3.03 -18.39 12.29
N LEU A 212 4.27 -17.98 12.51
CA LEU A 212 4.63 -16.56 12.72
C LEU A 212 4.33 -15.71 11.48
N PHE A 213 4.69 -16.21 10.30
CA PHE A 213 4.34 -15.58 9.03
C PHE A 213 2.83 -15.32 8.91
N LYS A 214 2.00 -16.34 9.16
CA LYS A 214 0.53 -16.20 9.14
C LYS A 214 0.03 -15.21 10.18
N SER A 215 0.59 -15.23 11.39
CA SER A 215 0.25 -14.28 12.46
C SER A 215 0.45 -12.82 12.00
N GLY A 216 1.61 -12.53 11.40
CA GLY A 216 1.93 -11.22 10.85
C GLY A 216 1.02 -10.80 9.72
N PHE A 217 0.78 -11.72 8.76
CA PHE A 217 -0.13 -11.50 7.64
C PHE A 217 -1.55 -11.13 8.13
N ILE A 218 -2.12 -11.96 8.99
CA ILE A 218 -3.47 -11.75 9.54
C ILE A 218 -3.54 -10.44 10.32
N SER A 219 -2.50 -10.12 11.10
CA SER A 219 -2.45 -8.86 11.86
C SER A 219 -2.52 -7.64 10.94
N MET A 220 -1.76 -7.62 9.84
CA MET A 220 -1.82 -6.54 8.86
C MET A 220 -3.20 -6.44 8.19
N ILE A 221 -3.77 -7.58 7.78
CA ILE A 221 -5.11 -7.63 7.15
C ILE A 221 -6.21 -7.11 8.10
N CYS A 222 -6.12 -7.41 9.39
CA CYS A 222 -7.04 -6.87 10.40
C CYS A 222 -6.92 -5.35 10.51
N LEU A 223 -5.69 -4.80 10.55
CA LEU A 223 -5.46 -3.36 10.59
C LEU A 223 -6.03 -2.66 9.34
N LEU A 224 -5.77 -3.21 8.16
CA LEU A 224 -6.31 -2.70 6.89
C LEU A 224 -7.85 -2.76 6.87
N THR A 225 -8.44 -3.86 7.32
CA THR A 225 -9.90 -4.02 7.40
C THR A 225 -10.53 -2.95 8.30
N GLN A 226 -9.94 -2.69 9.47
CA GLN A 226 -10.44 -1.69 10.40
C GLN A 226 -10.33 -0.28 9.82
N PHE A 227 -9.19 0.04 9.20
CA PHE A 227 -8.97 1.30 8.50
C PHE A 227 -10.05 1.53 7.43
N TRP A 228 -10.25 0.58 6.52
CA TRP A 228 -11.21 0.74 5.42
C TRP A 228 -12.65 0.87 5.92
N LYS A 229 -13.07 0.04 6.88
CA LYS A 229 -14.40 0.15 7.50
C LYS A 229 -14.62 1.50 8.17
N SER A 230 -13.58 2.08 8.77
CA SER A 230 -13.68 3.39 9.41
C SER A 230 -13.94 4.51 8.40
N LEU A 231 -13.34 4.42 7.20
CA LEU A 231 -13.56 5.40 6.14
C LEU A 231 -14.95 5.23 5.52
N GLU A 232 -15.41 4.00 5.35
CA GLU A 232 -16.77 3.69 4.88
C GLU A 232 -17.83 4.33 5.78
N VAL A 233 -17.75 4.14 7.09
CA VAL A 233 -18.71 4.71 8.06
C VAL A 233 -18.69 6.24 8.09
N ARG A 234 -17.55 6.87 7.81
CA ARG A 234 -17.40 8.34 7.82
C ARG A 234 -17.92 9.01 6.55
N THR A 235 -18.08 8.26 5.47
CA THR A 235 -18.44 8.77 4.13
C THR A 235 -19.75 8.20 3.59
N ALA A 236 -20.44 7.37 4.38
CA ALA A 236 -21.80 6.88 4.13
C ALA A 236 -22.85 7.86 4.67
#